data_AF-A0A0L0F4U9-F1
#
_entry.id   AF-A0A0L0F4U9-F1
#
_cell.length_a   1.000
_cell.length_b   1.000
_cell.length_c   1.000
_cell.angle_alpha   90.00
_cell.angle_beta   90.00
_cell.angle_gamma   90.00
#
_symmetry.space_group_name_H-M   'P 1'
#
loop_
_entity.id
_entity.type
_entity.pdbx_description
1 polymer ?
#
loop_
_entity_poly.entity_id
_entity_poly.type
_entity_poly.pdbx_seq_one_letter_code
_entity_poly.pdbx_strand_id
1 'polypeptide(L)'
;DYADDIDVAEGCYRHLCKIFEELEGCRAFEIMRTNNDRVNYLLAKEAKIVAMTCTHAALKRDDLVKAGFNFDNILMEEAAQILEIETFIPMMCQ
;
A
#
# COMPACT_ATOMS: atom_id res chain seq x y z
N ASP A 1 17.84 -37.91 2.85
CA ASP A 1 17.71 -37.57 4.27
C ASP A 1 16.28 -37.16 4.58
N TYR A 2 15.65 -37.73 5.61
CA TYR A 2 14.25 -37.45 5.97
C TYR A 2 13.99 -35.97 6.29
N ALA A 3 14.98 -35.28 6.87
CA ALA A 3 14.88 -33.86 7.20
C ALA A 3 14.84 -32.97 5.95
N ASP A 4 15.63 -33.29 4.92
CA ASP A 4 15.68 -32.53 3.67
C ASP A 4 14.38 -32.69 2.88
N ASP A 5 13.83 -33.90 2.84
CA ASP A 5 12.54 -34.15 2.18
C ASP A 5 11.39 -33.40 2.87
N ILE A 6 11.45 -33.26 4.20
CA ILE A 6 10.49 -32.44 4.96
C ILE A 6 10.63 -30.95 4.65
N ASP A 7 11.86 -30.42 4.59
CA ASP A 7 12.07 -28.99 4.30
C ASP A 7 11.58 -28.63 2.87
N VAL A 8 11.82 -29.53 1.91
CA VAL A 8 11.27 -29.40 0.55
C VAL A 8 9.74 -29.44 0.55
N ALA A 9 9.13 -30.37 1.30
CA ALA A 9 7.67 -30.46 1.41
C ALA A 9 7.06 -29.20 2.07
N GLU A 10 7.68 -28.67 3.11
CA GLU A 10 7.28 -27.41 3.74
C GLU A 10 7.42 -26.22 2.79
N GLY A 11 8.50 -26.17 1.99
CA GLY A 11 8.69 -25.16 0.95
C GLY A 11 7.56 -25.18 -0.09
N CYS A 12 7.20 -26.36 -0.57
CA CYS A 12 6.06 -26.56 -1.48
C CYS A 12 4.74 -26.12 -0.84
N TYR A 13 4.53 -26.42 0.44
CA TYR A 13 3.33 -25.99 1.17
C TYR A 13 3.27 -24.48 1.33
N ARG A 14 4.38 -23.82 1.73
CA ARG A 14 4.47 -22.35 1.80
C ARG A 14 4.18 -21.70 0.46
N HIS A 15 4.64 -22.30 -0.64
CA HIS A 15 4.35 -21.82 -1.99
C HIS A 15 2.85 -21.88 -2.31
N LEU A 16 2.18 -23.00 -2.00
CA LEU A 16 0.73 -23.12 -2.17
C LEU A 16 -0.03 -22.10 -1.31
N CYS A 17 0.35 -21.94 -0.04
CA CYS A 17 -0.24 -20.94 0.85
C CYS A 17 -0.13 -19.53 0.26
N LYS A 18 1.05 -19.17 -0.26
CA LYS A 18 1.27 -17.86 -0.88
C LYS A 18 0.36 -17.63 -2.09
N ILE A 19 0.14 -18.64 -2.93
CA ILE A 19 -0.78 -18.54 -4.07
C ILE A 19 -2.21 -18.22 -3.59
N PHE A 20 -2.69 -18.91 -2.56
CA PHE A 20 -4.04 -18.66 -2.03
C PHE A 20 -4.15 -17.31 -1.31
N GLU A 21 -3.10 -16.87 -0.63
CA GLU A 21 -3.03 -15.53 -0.02
C GLU A 21 -3.12 -14.42 -1.07
N GLU A 22 -2.40 -14.57 -2.19
CA GLU A 22 -2.48 -13.64 -3.33
C GLU A 22 -3.87 -13.63 -3.98
N LEU A 23 -4.50 -14.80 -4.14
CA LEU A 23 -5.87 -14.91 -4.64
C LEU A 23 -6.91 -14.27 -3.71
N GLU A 24 -6.73 -14.40 -2.39
CA GLU A 24 -7.59 -13.75 -1.41
C GLU A 24 -7.51 -12.23 -1.51
N GLY A 25 -6.30 -11.67 -1.69
CA GLY A 25 -6.10 -10.25 -1.97
C GLY A 25 -6.78 -9.78 -3.26
N CYS A 26 -6.86 -10.66 -4.28
CA CYS A 26 -7.51 -10.34 -5.55
C CYS A 26 -9.05 -10.24 -5.44
N ARG A 27 -9.66 -10.90 -4.44
CA ARG A 27 -11.11 -10.95 -4.25
C ARG A 27 -11.76 -9.57 -4.08
N ALA A 28 -11.05 -8.64 -3.45
CA ALA A 28 -11.54 -7.27 -3.26
C ALA A 28 -11.82 -6.58 -4.62
N PHE A 29 -11.03 -6.86 -5.66
CA PHE A 29 -11.20 -6.28 -6.99
C PHE A 29 -12.40 -6.83 -7.77
N GLU A 30 -12.87 -8.03 -7.42
CA GLU A 30 -14.09 -8.62 -7.99
C GLU A 30 -15.35 -7.91 -7.47
N ILE A 31 -15.30 -7.40 -6.25
CA ILE A 31 -16.42 -6.70 -5.60
C ILE A 31 -16.48 -5.24 -6.03
N MET A 32 -15.31 -4.60 -6.21
CA MET A 32 -15.22 -3.18 -6.56
C MET A 32 -15.52 -2.91 -8.04
N ARG A 33 -16.56 -2.09 -8.27
CA ARG A 33 -17.10 -1.81 -9.61
C ARG A 33 -16.40 -0.67 -10.34
N THR A 34 -15.90 0.33 -9.62
CA THR A 34 -15.25 1.50 -10.22
C THR A 34 -13.74 1.49 -10.03
N ASN A 35 -13.01 2.10 -10.96
CA ASN A 35 -11.55 2.26 -10.82
C ASN A 35 -11.18 3.11 -9.60
N ASN A 36 -12.05 4.05 -9.21
CA ASN A 36 -11.80 4.89 -8.04
C ASN A 36 -11.84 4.08 -6.74
N ASP A 37 -12.82 3.18 -6.60
CA ASP A 37 -12.91 2.29 -5.44
C ASP A 37 -11.69 1.38 -5.35
N ARG A 38 -11.23 0.85 -6.50
CA ARG A 38 -10.04 0.00 -6.58
C ARG A 38 -8.78 0.73 -6.13
N VAL A 39 -8.59 1.97 -6.57
CA VAL A 39 -7.46 2.81 -6.17
C VAL A 39 -7.53 3.14 -4.68
N ASN A 40 -8.71 3.48 -4.15
CA ASN A 40 -8.87 3.78 -2.74
C ASN A 40 -8.61 2.55 -1.85
N TYR A 41 -9.08 1.36 -2.26
CA TYR A 41 -8.78 0.12 -1.56
C TYR A 41 -7.28 -0.18 -1.56
N LEU A 42 -6.62 -0.03 -2.71
CA LEU A 42 -5.17 -0.19 -2.79
C LEU A 42 -4.46 0.76 -1.82
N LEU A 43 -4.82 2.04 -1.82
CA LEU A 43 -4.20 3.05 -0.95
C LEU A 43 -4.47 2.80 0.54
N ALA A 44 -5.68 2.41 0.92
CA ALA A 44 -6.07 2.29 2.32
C ALA A 44 -5.74 0.92 2.96
N LYS A 45 -5.64 -0.14 2.16
CA LYS A 45 -5.58 -1.53 2.67
C LYS A 45 -4.38 -2.35 2.20
N GLU A 46 -3.99 -2.25 0.93
CA GLU A 46 -2.97 -3.15 0.35
C GLU A 46 -1.59 -2.52 0.23
N ALA A 47 -1.53 -1.22 -0.07
CA ALA A 47 -0.29 -0.54 -0.38
C ALA A 47 0.59 -0.40 0.88
N LYS A 48 1.71 -1.11 0.88
CA LYS A 48 2.75 -0.99 1.93
C LYS A 48 3.67 0.21 1.72
N ILE A 49 3.86 0.62 0.47
CA ILE A 49 4.69 1.75 0.07
C ILE A 49 3.87 2.58 -0.92
N VAL A 50 3.72 3.87 -0.64
CA VAL A 50 3.05 4.83 -1.52
C VAL A 50 4.02 5.96 -1.82
N ALA A 51 4.21 6.21 -3.11
CA ALA A 51 5.03 7.32 -3.60
C ALA A 51 4.15 8.36 -4.28
N MET A 52 4.36 9.62 -3.93
CA MET A 52 3.69 10.76 -4.54
C MET A 52 4.58 11.99 -4.48
N THR A 53 4.38 12.95 -5.38
CA THR A 53 5.04 14.26 -5.26
C THR A 53 4.32 15.10 -4.19
N CYS A 54 5.04 16.01 -3.55
CA CYS A 54 4.47 16.86 -2.49
C CYS A 54 3.36 17.78 -3.04
N THR A 55 3.48 18.24 -4.28
CA THR A 55 2.44 18.97 -4.98
C THR A 55 1.18 18.14 -5.21
N HIS A 56 1.33 16.84 -5.50
CA HIS A 56 0.19 15.94 -5.64
C HIS A 56 -0.47 15.64 -4.30
N ALA A 57 0.33 15.42 -3.25
CA ALA A 57 -0.16 15.24 -1.88
C ALA A 57 -1.01 16.43 -1.43
N ALA A 58 -0.57 17.66 -1.73
CA ALA A 58 -1.30 18.89 -1.44
C ALA A 58 -2.66 18.96 -2.13
N LEU A 59 -2.71 18.64 -3.43
CA LEU A 59 -3.95 18.66 -4.22
C LEU A 59 -4.93 17.55 -3.84
N LYS A 60 -4.42 16.38 -3.43
CA LYS A 60 -5.22 15.18 -3.15
C LYS A 60 -5.50 14.94 -1.67
N ARG A 61 -5.09 15.84 -0.79
CA ARG A 61 -5.28 15.74 0.67
C ARG A 61 -6.71 15.33 1.05
N ASP A 62 -7.72 16.06 0.58
CA ASP A 62 -9.11 15.80 0.96
C ASP A 62 -9.60 14.41 0.51
N ASP A 63 -9.12 13.94 -0.64
CA ASP A 63 -9.47 12.61 -1.15
C ASP A 63 -8.77 11.51 -0.34
N LEU A 64 -7.50 11.71 0.03
CA LEU A 64 -6.72 10.79 0.84
C LEU A 64 -7.30 10.64 2.25
N VAL A 65 -7.68 11.75 2.88
CA VAL A 65 -8.33 11.75 4.21
C VAL A 65 -9.69 11.05 4.13
N LYS A 66 -10.50 11.32 3.10
CA LYS A 66 -11.78 10.64 2.91
C LYS A 66 -11.63 9.14 2.63
N ALA A 67 -10.55 8.74 1.96
CA ALA A 67 -10.22 7.34 1.72
C ALA A 67 -9.70 6.63 2.98
N GLY A 68 -9.40 7.37 4.06
CA GLY A 68 -8.84 6.81 5.30
C GLY A 68 -7.38 6.38 5.15
N PHE A 69 -6.62 7.07 4.31
CA PHE A 69 -5.20 6.79 4.10
C PHE A 69 -4.41 7.02 5.39
N ASN A 70 -3.73 5.98 5.88
CA ASN A 70 -2.91 6.02 7.09
C ASN A 70 -1.52 5.46 6.79
N PHE A 71 -0.50 6.00 7.47
CA PHE A 71 0.88 5.55 7.33
C PHE A 71 1.63 5.78 8.65
N ASP A 72 2.61 4.93 8.93
CA ASP A 72 3.45 5.05 10.12
C ASP A 72 4.75 5.84 9.86
N ASN A 73 5.26 5.76 8.62
CA ASN A 73 6.56 6.31 8.24
C ASN A 73 6.44 7.23 7.03
N ILE A 74 7.12 8.38 7.05
CA ILE A 74 7.28 9.27 5.90
C ILE A 74 8.76 9.35 5.53
N LEU A 75 9.06 9.24 4.24
CA LEU A 75 10.36 9.55 3.67
C LEU A 75 10.17 10.62 2.59
N MET A 76 10.95 11.70 2.66
CA MET A 76 10.92 12.80 1.70
C MET A 76 12.27 12.95 1.04
N GLU A 77 12.29 12.93 -0.30
CA GLU A 77 13.45 13.33 -1.10
C GLU A 77 13.41 14.83 -1.38
N GLU A 78 14.57 15.43 -1.67
CA GLU A 78 14.69 16.84 -2.08
C GLU A 78 14.11 17.87 -1.10
N ALA A 79 14.00 17.53 0.20
CA ALA A 79 13.32 18.35 1.21
C ALA A 79 13.78 19.82 1.29
N ALA A 80 15.04 20.11 0.95
CA ALA A 80 15.57 21.48 0.91
C ALA A 80 14.95 22.37 -0.20
N GLN A 81 14.30 21.76 -1.19
CA GLN A 81 13.66 22.45 -2.32
C GLN A 81 12.15 22.60 -2.14
N ILE A 82 11.59 22.04 -1.07
CA ILE A 82 10.15 21.99 -0.81
C ILE A 82 9.77 23.12 0.14
N LEU A 83 8.66 23.81 -0.14
CA LEU A 83 8.14 24.86 0.73
C LEU A 83 7.71 24.28 2.09
N GLU A 84 7.86 25.06 3.16
CA GLU A 84 7.45 24.66 4.53
C GLU A 84 5.97 24.22 4.57
N ILE A 85 5.10 24.90 3.83
CA ILE A 85 3.68 24.55 3.74
C ILE A 85 3.46 23.21 3.03
N GLU A 86 4.24 22.91 2.00
CA GLU A 86 4.12 21.66 1.24
C GLU A 86 4.74 20.46 1.96
N THR A 87 5.72 20.70 2.84
CA THR A 87 6.23 19.67 3.75
C THR A 87 5.24 19.38 4.88
N PHE A 88 4.46 20.37 5.32
CA PHE A 88 3.47 20.18 6.37
C PHE A 88 2.25 19.37 5.94
N ILE A 89 1.81 19.48 4.68
CA ILE A 89 0.60 18.81 4.21
C ILE A 89 0.67 17.27 4.32
N PRO A 90 1.71 16.58 3.81
CA PRO A 90 1.85 15.13 3.94
C PRO A 90 1.82 14.64 5.39
N MET A 91 2.37 15.43 6.33
CA MET A 91 2.34 15.10 7.76
C MET A 91 0.94 15.18 8.39
N MET A 92 0.00 15.87 7.74
CA MET A 92 -1.38 16.11 8.20
C MET A 92 -2.42 15.50 7.25
N CYS A 93 -2.02 14.51 6.44
CA CYS A 93 -2.90 13.74 5.55
C CYS A 93 -3.61 12.57 6.26
N GLN A 94 -3.50 12.49 7.59
CA GLN A 94 -4.20 11.53 8.45
C GLN A 94 -5.50 12.12 8.99
#